data_AF-A0A090SPU7-F1
#
_entry.id   AF-A0A090SPU7-F1
#
_cell.length_a   1.000
_cell.length_b   1.000
_cell.length_c   1.000
_cell.angle_alpha   90.00
_cell.angle_beta   90.00
_cell.angle_gamma   90.00
#
_symmetry.space_group_name_H-M   'P 1'
#
loop_
_entity.id
_entity.type
_entity.pdbx_description
1 polymer ?
#
loop_
_entity_poly.entity_id
_entity_poly.type
_entity_poly.pdbx_seq_one_letter_code
_entity_poly.pdbx_strand_id
1 'polypeptide(L)'
;MTYLHLPLAIDDNGNKLSKQNHATAIDLDNPKPTLLNALRFLGFDVQTEIATKEIADIIQWGVENWRLSQLPKQLKIKPPFSNDAL
;
A
#
# COMPACT_ATOMS: atom_id res chain seq x y z
N MET A 1 6.06 -24.41 9.93
CA MET A 1 5.69 -22.97 10.02
C MET A 1 6.11 -22.32 8.73
N THR A 2 5.20 -21.59 8.09
CA THR A 2 5.47 -20.91 6.82
C THR A 2 5.46 -19.41 7.09
N TYR A 3 6.52 -18.72 6.67
CA TYR A 3 6.66 -17.27 6.81
C TYR A 3 6.36 -16.59 5.48
N LEU A 4 5.71 -15.43 5.54
CA LEU A 4 5.50 -14.54 4.39
C LEU A 4 6.20 -13.23 4.65
N HIS A 5 7.13 -12.86 3.76
CA HIS A 5 7.76 -11.54 3.78
C HIS A 5 6.97 -10.61 2.87
N LEU A 6 6.40 -9.55 3.44
CA LEU A 6 5.81 -8.48 2.65
C LEU A 6 6.90 -7.57 2.07
N PRO A 7 6.64 -6.93 0.91
CA PRO A 7 7.58 -6.00 0.33
C PRO A 7 7.87 -4.82 1.27
N LEU A 8 9.10 -4.34 1.22
CA LEU A 8 9.57 -3.18 1.95
C LEU A 8 9.37 -1.92 1.11
N ALA A 9 8.64 -0.96 1.66
CA ALA A 9 8.47 0.36 1.05
C ALA A 9 9.78 1.17 1.16
N ILE A 10 10.29 1.67 0.03
CA ILE A 10 11.52 2.47 -0.04
C ILE A 10 11.31 3.83 -0.71
N ASP A 11 12.17 4.80 -0.40
CA ASP A 11 12.25 6.10 -1.07
C ASP A 11 13.06 6.04 -2.39
N ASP A 12 13.22 7.19 -3.07
CA ASP A 12 13.93 7.24 -4.37
C ASP A 12 15.44 7.00 -4.21
N ASN A 13 15.95 7.20 -3.01
CA ASN A 13 17.33 6.92 -2.62
C ASN A 13 17.51 5.46 -2.14
N GLY A 14 16.46 4.65 -2.14
CA GLY A 14 16.47 3.26 -1.69
C GLY A 14 16.46 3.07 -0.18
N ASN A 15 16.24 4.13 0.59
CA ASN A 15 16.10 4.08 2.05
C ASN A 15 14.71 3.58 2.42
N LYS A 16 14.60 2.92 3.58
CA LYS A 16 13.30 2.47 4.11
C LYS A 16 12.42 3.68 4.42
N LEU A 17 11.19 3.68 3.93
CA LEU A 17 10.17 4.58 4.44
C LEU A 17 9.85 4.17 5.87
N SER A 18 10.20 5.01 6.84
CA SER A 18 10.00 4.75 8.27
C SER A 18 9.58 6.01 8.98
N LYS A 19 9.04 5.88 10.20
CA LYS A 19 8.74 7.02 11.09
C LYS A 19 9.96 7.90 11.37
N GLN A 20 11.18 7.37 11.15
CA GLN A 20 12.43 8.11 11.30
C GLN A 20 12.84 8.88 10.03
N ASN A 21 12.23 8.57 8.88
CA ASN A 21 12.63 9.08 7.56
C ASN A 21 11.55 9.96 6.89
N HIS A 22 10.90 10.87 7.63
CA HIS A 22 10.01 11.89 7.07
C HIS A 22 8.81 11.37 6.24
N ALA A 23 8.38 10.12 6.43
CA ALA A 23 7.16 9.63 5.80
C ALA A 23 5.95 10.44 6.28
N THR A 24 5.10 10.88 5.34
CA THR A 24 3.86 11.58 5.67
C THR A 24 3.02 10.76 6.65
N ALA A 25 2.50 11.41 7.69
CA ALA A 25 1.60 10.76 8.63
C ALA A 25 0.33 10.26 7.90
N ILE A 26 -0.27 9.19 8.42
CA ILE A 26 -1.57 8.73 7.91
C ILE A 26 -2.60 9.79 8.27
N ASP A 27 -3.25 10.35 7.26
CA ASP A 27 -4.42 11.21 7.42
C ASP A 27 -5.60 10.37 7.94
N LEU A 28 -6.02 10.66 9.17
CA LEU A 28 -7.14 9.97 9.82
C LEU A 28 -8.49 10.61 9.49
N ASP A 29 -8.50 11.86 9.04
CA ASP A 29 -9.72 12.57 8.62
C ASP A 29 -10.12 12.14 7.20
N ASN A 30 -9.14 11.78 6.37
CA ASN A 30 -9.35 11.20 5.05
C ASN A 30 -8.45 9.97 4.79
N PRO A 31 -8.76 8.80 5.37
CA PRO A 31 -7.91 7.61 5.28
C PRO A 31 -8.07 6.82 3.98
N LYS A 32 -9.12 7.09 3.18
CA LYS A 32 -9.44 6.34 1.95
C LYS A 32 -8.28 6.33 0.94
N PRO A 33 -7.61 7.46 0.61
CA PRO A 33 -6.45 7.45 -0.28
C PRO A 33 -5.30 6.57 0.22
N THR A 34 -5.00 6.63 1.52
CA THR A 34 -3.95 5.80 2.14
C THR A 34 -4.28 4.31 2.03
N LEU A 35 -5.53 3.94 2.28
CA LEU A 35 -5.99 2.55 2.13
C LEU A 35 -5.84 2.04 0.70
N LEU A 36 -6.30 2.81 -0.30
CA LEU A 36 -6.19 2.41 -1.71
C LEU A 36 -4.72 2.29 -2.13
N ASN A 37 -3.86 3.17 -1.65
CA ASN A 37 -2.43 3.12 -1.88
C ASN A 37 -1.78 1.88 -1.27
N ALA A 38 -2.17 1.49 -0.05
CA ALA A 38 -1.70 0.26 0.58
C ALA A 38 -2.13 -0.99 -0.21
N LEU A 39 -3.37 -1.04 -0.70
CA LEU A 39 -3.84 -2.13 -1.55
C LEU A 39 -3.02 -2.23 -2.85
N ARG A 40 -2.80 -1.09 -3.54
CA ARG A 40 -1.95 -1.08 -4.74
C ARG A 40 -0.52 -1.55 -4.45
N PHE A 41 0.06 -1.14 -3.32
CA PHE A 41 1.38 -1.59 -2.89
C PHE A 41 1.44 -3.11 -2.67
N LEU A 42 0.36 -3.69 -2.16
CA LEU A 42 0.22 -5.13 -2.01
C LEU A 42 -0.16 -5.86 -3.31
N GLY A 43 -0.17 -5.17 -4.45
CA GLY A 43 -0.41 -5.76 -5.77
C GLY A 43 -1.88 -5.97 -6.13
N PHE A 44 -2.81 -5.33 -5.42
CA PHE A 44 -4.22 -5.31 -5.84
C PHE A 44 -4.40 -4.42 -7.09
N ASP A 45 -5.19 -4.90 -8.05
CA ASP A 45 -5.71 -4.09 -9.15
C ASP A 45 -6.94 -3.29 -8.67
N VAL A 46 -6.69 -2.14 -8.05
CA VAL A 46 -7.73 -1.28 -7.48
C VAL A 46 -8.38 -0.44 -8.58
N GLN A 47 -9.44 -0.99 -9.17
CA GLN A 47 -10.25 -0.34 -10.20
C GLN A 47 -11.07 0.84 -9.64
N THR A 48 -11.49 1.75 -10.52
CA THR A 48 -12.25 2.95 -10.14
C THR A 48 -13.52 2.62 -9.37
N GLU A 49 -14.22 1.53 -9.73
CA GLU A 49 -15.42 1.09 -9.03
C GLU A 49 -15.17 0.73 -7.57
N ILE A 50 -14.01 0.16 -7.25
CA ILE A 50 -13.64 -0.15 -5.86
C ILE A 50 -13.19 1.13 -5.15
N ALA A 51 -12.43 1.99 -5.84
CA ALA A 51 -11.90 3.22 -5.27
C ALA A 51 -13.00 4.21 -4.82
N THR A 52 -14.20 4.14 -5.41
CA THR A 52 -15.34 5.00 -5.06
C THR A 52 -16.20 4.45 -3.91
N LYS A 53 -16.00 3.20 -3.50
CA LYS A 53 -16.77 2.58 -2.41
C LYS A 53 -16.42 3.15 -1.03
N GLU A 54 -17.24 2.80 -0.04
CA GLU A 54 -16.96 3.12 1.35
C GLU A 54 -15.80 2.30 1.90
N ILE A 55 -15.14 2.82 2.94
CA ILE A 55 -13.94 2.18 3.52
C ILE A 55 -14.20 0.74 3.92
N ALA A 56 -15.36 0.46 4.53
CA ALA A 56 -15.73 -0.89 4.94
C ALA A 56 -15.82 -1.85 3.74
N ASP A 57 -16.42 -1.40 2.64
CA ASP A 57 -16.55 -2.21 1.42
C ASP A 57 -15.20 -2.43 0.74
N ILE A 58 -14.31 -1.43 0.74
CA ILE A 58 -12.95 -1.55 0.20
C ILE A 58 -12.17 -2.61 1.00
N ILE A 59 -12.28 -2.61 2.32
CA ILE A 59 -11.64 -3.60 3.19
C ILE A 59 -12.22 -4.99 2.93
N GLN A 60 -13.55 -5.12 2.89
CA GLN A 60 -14.23 -6.38 2.64
C GLN A 60 -13.81 -6.97 1.28
N TRP A 61 -13.80 -6.15 0.24
CA TRP A 61 -13.30 -6.53 -1.09
C TRP A 61 -11.84 -7.01 -1.03
N GLY A 62 -10.98 -6.29 -0.29
CA GLY A 62 -9.57 -6.66 -0.12
C GLY A 62 -9.40 -8.04 0.53
N VAL A 63 -10.21 -8.36 1.54
CA VAL A 63 -10.21 -9.68 2.20
C VAL A 63 -10.62 -10.78 1.23
N GLU A 64 -11.69 -10.57 0.45
CA GLU A 64 -12.22 -11.57 -0.50
C GLU A 64 -11.26 -11.83 -1.67
N ASN A 65 -10.55 -10.80 -2.11
CA ASN A 65 -9.71 -10.85 -3.31
C ASN A 65 -8.22 -11.06 -3.02
N TRP A 66 -7.83 -11.17 -1.75
CA TRP A 66 -6.43 -11.41 -1.38
C TRP A 66 -5.88 -12.72 -1.94
N ARG A 67 -4.76 -12.65 -2.66
CA ARG A 67 -4.01 -13.82 -3.15
C ARG A 67 -2.51 -13.59 -2.99
N LEU A 68 -1.77 -14.60 -2.52
CA LEU A 68 -0.30 -14.50 -2.42
C LEU A 68 0.37 -14.26 -3.78
N SER A 69 -0.21 -14.79 -4.87
CA SER A 69 0.30 -14.62 -6.23
C SER A 69 0.28 -13.17 -6.72
N GLN A 70 -0.53 -12.31 -6.10
CA GLN A 70 -0.62 -10.89 -6.46
C GLN A 70 0.50 -10.07 -5.83
N LEU A 71 1.15 -10.59 -4.78
CA LEU A 71 2.24 -9.88 -4.13
C LEU A 71 3.36 -9.64 -5.14
N PRO A 72 3.92 -8.42 -5.20
CA PRO A 72 5.04 -8.16 -6.07
C PRO A 72 6.23 -9.04 -5.69
N LYS A 73 6.95 -9.55 -6.69
CA LYS A 73 8.12 -10.43 -6.48
C LYS A 73 9.32 -9.72 -5.87
N GLN A 74 9.32 -8.39 -5.88
CA GLN A 74 10.41 -7.56 -5.38
C GLN A 74 10.26 -7.35 -3.88
N LEU A 75 11.35 -7.58 -3.14
CA LEU A 75 11.36 -7.35 -1.68
C LEU A 75 11.47 -5.87 -1.30
N LYS A 76 11.81 -4.99 -2.25
CA LYS A 76 11.86 -3.54 -2.08
C LYS A 76 11.09 -2.90 -3.21
N ILE A 77 10.12 -2.06 -2.88
CA ILE A 77 9.24 -1.43 -3.85
C ILE A 77 9.15 0.05 -3.52
N LYS A 78 9.29 0.90 -4.53
CA LYS A 78 8.92 2.30 -4.45
C LYS A 78 7.38 2.40 -4.44
N PRO A 79 6.75 2.75 -3.31
CA PRO A 79 5.31 2.93 -3.31
C PRO A 79 4.92 4.21 -4.06
N PRO A 80 3.67 4.31 -4.56
CA PRO A 80 3.17 5.53 -5.20
C PRO A 80 3.05 6.73 -4.24
N PHE A 81 3.30 6.53 -2.94
CA PHE A 81 3.26 7.53 -1.88
C PHE A 81 4.64 7.81 -1.27
N SER A 82 5.72 7.39 -1.94
CA SER A 82 7.07 7.81 -1.55
C SER A 82 7.20 9.31 -1.80
N ASN A 83 7.47 10.08 -0.74
CA ASN A 83 7.74 11.50 -0.87
C ASN A 83 9.09 11.71 -1.56
N ASP A 84 9.05 12.15 -2.80
CA ASP A 84 10.04 13.04 -3.43
C ASP A 84 9.30 14.01 -4.37
N ALA A 85 8.47 14.86 -3.76
CA ALA A 85 7.99 16.08 -4.39
C ALA A 85 8.48 17.28 -3.56
N LEU A 86 9.80 17.52 -3.66
CA LEU A 86 10.38 18.86 -3.67
C LEU A 86 11.05 19.06 -5.03
#